data_AF-X1S7M5-F1
#
_entry.id   AF-X1S7M5-F1
#
_cell.length_a   1.000
_cell.length_b   1.000
_cell.length_c   1.000
_cell.angle_alpha   90.00
_cell.angle_beta   90.00
_cell.angle_gamma   90.00
#
_symmetry.space_group_name_H-M   'P 1'
#
loop_
_entity.id
_entity.type
_entity.pdbx_description
1 polymer ?
#
loop_
_entity_poly.entity_id
_entity_poly.type
_entity_poly.pdbx_seq_one_letter_code
_entity_poly.pdbx_strand_id
1 'polypeptide(L)' 'LVELEPEFQPDTKEQRQKMLEDEKPYITYFEYANFPGYAIVNVSDSGINADIYTGDSGKVWKSVPLGLMLNN' A
#
# COMPACT_ATOMS: atom_id res chain seq x y z
N LEU A 1 -15.41 9.09 -29.05
CA LEU A 1 -14.68 9.49 -27.82
C LEU A 1 -15.39 9.04 -26.54
N VAL A 2 -16.71 8.77 -26.54
CA VAL A 2 -17.47 8.35 -25.33
C VAL A 2 -17.56 6.82 -25.16
N GLU A 3 -17.07 6.03 -26.14
CA GLU A 3 -17.24 4.55 -26.15
C GLU A 3 -15.99 3.75 -25.77
N LEU A 4 -14.90 4.41 -25.37
CA LEU A 4 -13.70 3.73 -24.87
C LEU A 4 -13.72 3.76 -23.35
N GLU A 5 -13.77 2.59 -22.71
CA GLU A 5 -13.52 2.50 -21.27
C GLU A 5 -12.13 3.09 -21.00
N PRO A 6 -12.02 4.09 -20.10
CA PRO A 6 -10.74 4.65 -19.75
C PRO A 6 -9.86 3.56 -19.14
N GLU A 7 -8.61 3.51 -19.54
CA GLU A 7 -7.60 2.66 -18.92
C GLU A 7 -7.23 3.29 -17.57
N PHE A 8 -8.02 2.98 -16.53
CA PHE A 8 -7.88 3.60 -15.21
C PHE A 8 -6.61 3.19 -14.45
N GLN A 9 -5.91 2.15 -14.92
CA GLN A 9 -4.75 1.60 -14.25
C GLN A 9 -3.60 1.40 -15.24
N PRO A 10 -2.42 1.97 -14.98
CA PRO A 10 -1.24 1.74 -15.80
C PRO A 10 -0.69 0.32 -15.58
N ASP A 11 -0.30 -0.35 -16.66
CA ASP A 11 0.30 -1.69 -16.63
C ASP A 11 1.77 -1.67 -16.19
N THR A 12 2.47 -0.54 -16.42
CA THR A 12 3.88 -0.39 -16.08
C THR A 12 4.18 0.82 -15.20
N LYS A 13 5.34 0.76 -14.55
CA LYS A 13 5.85 1.86 -13.74
C LYS A 13 6.15 3.11 -14.57
N GLU A 14 6.70 2.96 -15.78
CA GLU A 14 6.98 4.13 -16.64
C GLU A 14 5.68 4.81 -17.08
N GLN A 15 4.65 4.03 -17.43
CA GLN A 15 3.33 4.57 -17.76
C GLN A 15 2.75 5.38 -16.59
N ARG A 16 2.83 4.84 -15.37
CA ARG A 16 2.39 5.56 -14.16
C ARG A 16 3.15 6.87 -13.95
N GLN A 17 4.46 6.88 -14.14
CA GLN A 17 5.27 8.09 -13.99
C GLN A 17 4.88 9.17 -15.00
N LYS A 18 4.65 8.77 -16.26
CA LYS A 18 4.21 9.67 -17.31
C LYS A 18 2.85 10.31 -17.00
N MET A 19 1.88 9.50 -16.56
CA MET A 19 0.55 10.00 -16.16
C MET A 19 0.66 11.03 -15.03
N LEU A 20 1.49 10.78 -14.02
CA LEU A 20 1.68 11.71 -12.90
C LEU A 20 2.27 13.06 -13.34
N GLU A 21 3.25 13.07 -14.26
CA GLU A 21 3.80 14.32 -14.79
C GLU A 21 2.79 15.06 -15.69
N ASP A 22 1.96 14.34 -16.44
CA ASP A 22 0.90 14.91 -17.27
C ASP A 22 -0.25 15.48 -16.40
N GLU A 23 -0.54 14.87 -15.24
CA GLU A 23 -1.56 15.32 -14.26
C GLU A 23 -1.10 16.51 -13.41
N LYS A 24 0.20 16.60 -13.12
CA LYS A 24 0.82 17.58 -12.21
C LYS A 24 0.41 19.04 -12.43
N PRO A 25 0.28 19.58 -13.66
CA PRO A 25 -0.16 20.96 -13.86
C PRO A 25 -1.62 21.22 -13.43
N TYR A 26 -2.43 20.16 -13.32
CA TYR A 26 -3.84 20.22 -12.97
C TYR A 26 -4.12 19.93 -11.48
N ILE A 27 -3.10 19.53 -10.72
CA ILE A 27 -3.21 19.30 -9.27
C ILE A 27 -3.14 20.65 -8.56
N THR A 28 -4.30 21.21 -8.21
CA THR A 28 -4.40 22.49 -7.48
C THR A 28 -4.30 22.34 -5.96
N TYR A 29 -4.41 21.12 -5.45
CA TYR A 29 -4.33 20.76 -4.05
C TYR A 29 -3.77 19.36 -3.91
N PHE A 30 -2.72 19.21 -3.09
CA PHE A 30 -2.13 17.92 -2.76
C PHE A 30 -2.05 17.83 -1.24
N GLU A 31 -2.80 16.92 -0.64
CA GLU A 31 -2.70 16.60 0.77
C GLU A 31 -1.92 15.30 0.91
N TYR A 32 -0.92 15.31 1.78
CA TYR A 32 -0.31 14.07 2.22
C TYR A 32 -1.38 13.27 2.96
N ALA A 33 -1.94 12.25 2.29
CA ALA A 33 -2.80 11.30 2.96
C ALA A 33 -2.00 10.67 4.10
N ASN A 34 -2.46 10.83 5.33
CA ASN A 34 -1.97 10.01 6.45
C ASN A 34 -2.30 8.56 6.12
N PHE A 35 -1.33 7.86 5.54
CA PHE A 35 -1.52 6.47 5.16
C PHE A 35 -1.76 5.68 6.44
N PRO A 36 -2.87 4.92 6.55
CA PRO A 36 -3.05 4.05 7.71
C PRO A 36 -1.90 3.04 7.73
N GLY A 37 -1.45 2.69 8.93
CA GLY A 37 -0.51 1.57 9.06
C GLY A 37 -1.12 0.28 8.50
N TYR A 38 -0.26 -0.64 8.10
CA TYR A 38 -0.65 -1.97 7.61
C TYR A 38 0.13 -3.04 8.37
N ALA A 39 -0.34 -4.29 8.30
CA ALA A 39 0.40 -5.43 8.83
C ALA A 39 0.50 -6.52 7.77
N ILE A 40 1.66 -7.16 7.69
CA ILE A 40 1.87 -8.37 6.90
C ILE A 40 1.84 -9.56 7.85
N VAL A 41 0.94 -10.51 7.59
CA VAL A 41 0.84 -11.75 8.36
C VAL A 41 1.62 -12.84 7.65
N ASN A 42 2.65 -13.33 8.32
CA ASN A 42 3.49 -14.42 7.86
C ASN A 42 3.08 -15.72 8.56
N VAL A 43 2.75 -16.74 7.77
CA VAL A 43 2.33 -18.07 8.25
C VAL A 43 3.34 -19.10 7.76
N SER A 44 3.94 -19.83 8.68
CA SER A 44 4.89 -20.91 8.39
C SER A 44 4.79 -22.03 9.42
N ASP A 45 5.53 -23.12 9.22
CA ASP A 45 5.64 -24.22 10.18
C ASP A 45 6.19 -23.78 11.55
N SER A 46 6.93 -22.67 11.59
CA SER A 46 7.45 -22.08 12.83
C SER A 46 6.41 -21.26 13.61
N GLY A 47 5.22 -21.05 13.05
CA GLY A 47 4.11 -20.31 13.67
C GLY A 47 3.60 -19.15 12.82
N ILE A 48 2.78 -18.30 13.45
CA ILE A 48 2.14 -17.13 12.82
C ILE A 48 2.70 -15.86 13.45
N ASN A 49 3.23 -14.97 12.61
CA ASN A 49 3.74 -13.65 13.02
C ASN A 49 3.05 -12.54 12.24
N ALA A 50 2.88 -11.38 12.87
CA ALA A 50 2.43 -10.16 12.23
C ALA A 50 3.51 -9.07 12.30
N ASP A 51 3.98 -8.63 11.15
CA ASP A 51 4.89 -7.48 11.01
C ASP A 51 4.07 -6.23 10.73
N ILE A 52 4.09 -5.28 11.65
CA ILE A 52 3.28 -4.07 11.64
C ILE A 52 4.13 -2.91 11.11
N TYR A 53 3.57 -2.14 10.20
CA TYR A 53 4.17 -0.99 9.54
C TYR A 53 3.35 0.26 9.83
N THR A 54 4.02 1.37 10.11
CA THR A 54 3.37 2.68 10.29
C THR A 54 3.41 3.45 8.97
N GLY A 55 2.23 3.90 8.51
CA GLY A 55 2.09 4.57 7.22
C GLY A 55 2.63 3.74 6.06
N ASP A 56 3.28 4.41 5.12
CA ASP A 56 3.92 3.81 3.94
C ASP A 56 5.45 3.63 4.11
N SER A 57 5.96 3.71 5.35
CA SER A 57 7.40 3.79 5.63
C SER A 57 8.25 2.64 5.11
N GLY A 58 7.65 1.49 4.80
CA GLY A 58 8.33 0.26 4.39
C GLY A 58 9.21 -0.36 5.48
N LYS A 59 9.22 0.20 6.69
CA LYS A 59 10.01 -0.29 7.83
C LYS A 59 9.09 -0.94 8.86
N VAL A 60 9.46 -2.14 9.30
CA VAL A 60 8.74 -2.83 10.37
C VAL A 60 8.85 -2.01 11.66
N TRP A 61 7.71 -1.60 12.19
CA TRP A 61 7.60 -0.92 13.48
C TRP A 61 7.61 -1.93 14.63
N LYS A 62 6.87 -3.04 14.48
CA LYS A 62 6.78 -4.10 15.49
C LYS A 62 6.48 -5.45 14.84
N SER A 63 7.11 -6.51 15.33
CA SER A 63 6.74 -7.89 14.99
C SER A 63 6.09 -8.54 16.21
N VAL A 64 4.95 -9.20 16.02
CA VAL A 64 4.18 -9.83 17.10
C VAL A 64 3.87 -11.29 16.75
N PRO A 65 4.25 -12.26 17.60
CA PRO A 65 3.80 -13.65 17.44
C PRO A 65 2.31 -13.77 17.79
N LEU A 66 1.51 -14.22 16.83
CA LEU A 66 0.06 -14.35 17.01
C LEU A 66 -0.34 -15.67 17.66
N GLY A 67 0.54 -16.68 17.70
CA GLY A 67 0.27 -17.96 18.35
C GLY A 67 -0.07 -17.86 19.84
N LEU A 68 0.36 -16.79 20.52
CA LEU A 68 0.05 -16.55 21.94
C LEU A 68 -1.33 -15.90 22.17
N MET A 69 -1.98 -15.40 21.12
CA MET A 69 -3.26 -14.67 21.21
C MET A 69 -4.49 -15.57 21.01
N LEU A 70 -4.29 -16.84 20.63
CA LEU A 70 -5.36 -17.78 20.31
C LEU A 70 -5.79 -18.69 21.47
N ASN A 71 -5.15 -18.58 22.64
CA ASN A 71 -5.53 -19.34 23.83
C ASN A 71 -6.47 -18.49 24.72
N ASN A 72 -7.77 -18.57 24.45
CA ASN A 72 -8.83 -18.18 25.40
C ASN A 72 -9.44 -19.43 26.03
#